data_AF-A0A645A4I0-F1
#
_entry.id   AF-A0A645A4I0-F1
#
_cell.length_a   1.000
_cell.length_b   1.000
_cell.length_c   1.000
_cell.angle_alpha   90.00
_cell.angle_beta   90.00
_cell.angle_gamma   90.00
#
_symmetry.space_group_name_H-M   'P 1'
#
loop_
_entity.id
_entity.type
_entity.pdbx_description
1 polymer ?
#
loop_
_entity_poly.entity_id
_entity_poly.type
_entity_poly.pdbx_seq_one_letter_code
_entity_poly.pdbx_strand_id
1 'polypeptide(L)' 'MVLGGNLPGCSKELEQAMKAACGEEYVGFFQLGPVVSINTGPRAIVTMVLGPTRPR' A
#
# COMPACT_ATOMS: atom_id res chain seq x y z
N MET A 1 -7.24 4.01 -1.42
CA MET A 1 -5.81 4.06 -1.05
C MET A 1 -5.15 2.76 -1.50
N VAL A 2 -3.91 2.82 -1.97
CA VAL A 2 -3.14 1.63 -2.35
C VAL A 2 -1.82 1.62 -1.59
N LEU A 3 -1.48 0.47 -1.00
CA LEU A 3 -0.25 0.24 -0.25
C LEU A 3 0.60 -0.80 -0.98
N GLY A 4 1.84 -0.43 -1.31
CA GLY A 4 2.82 -1.27 -1.98
C GLY A 4 4.03 -1.46 -1.08
N GLY A 5 4.43 -2.69 -0.77
CA GLY A 5 5.56 -2.89 0.14
C GLY A 5 6.41 -4.11 -0.21
N ASN A 6 7.66 -4.09 0.23
CA ASN A 6 8.57 -5.24 0.19
C ASN A 6 8.89 -5.69 1.62
N LEU A 7 7.84 -6.04 2.36
CA LEU A 7 7.88 -6.43 3.76
C LEU A 7 7.24 -7.81 3.96
N PRO A 8 8.03 -8.89 4.00
CA PRO A 8 7.53 -10.17 4.46
C PRO A 8 7.10 -10.04 5.94
N GLY A 9 5.85 -10.40 6.25
CA GLY A 9 5.29 -10.39 7.61
C GLY A 9 4.56 -9.09 8.00
N CYS A 10 5.18 -7.92 7.81
CA CYS A 10 4.60 -6.63 8.24
C CYS A 10 3.50 -6.10 7.29
N SER A 11 3.43 -6.62 6.06
CA SER A 11 2.38 -6.24 5.09
C SER A 11 0.96 -6.62 5.53
N LYS A 12 0.78 -7.76 6.22
CA LYS A 12 -0.56 -8.25 6.62
C LYS A 12 -1.17 -7.46 7.78
N GLU A 13 -0.38 -7.19 8.81
CA GLU A 13 -0.86 -6.42 9.97
C GLU A 13 -1.23 -4.99 9.55
N LEU A 14 -0.39 -4.38 8.71
CA LEU A 14 -0.67 -3.07 8.14
C LEU A 14 -1.90 -3.09 7.23
N GLU A 15 -2.06 -4.12 6.39
CA GLU A 15 -3.26 -4.30 5.57
C GLU A 15 -4.52 -4.35 6.42
N GLN A 16 -4.54 -5.18 7.46
CA GLN A 16 -5.70 -5.32 8.34
C GLN A 16 -6.00 -4.02 9.09
N ALA A 17 -4.98 -3.35 9.63
CA ALA A 17 -5.15 -2.08 10.31
C ALA A 17 -5.74 -1.00 9.39
N MET A 18 -5.27 -0.94 8.14
CA MET A 18 -5.73 0.05 7.16
C MET A 18 -7.14 -0.26 6.64
N LYS A 19 -7.46 -1.54 6.38
CA LYS A 19 -8.83 -1.95 6.04
C LYS A 19 -9.80 -1.65 7.18
N ALA A 20 -9.40 -1.89 8.44
CA ALA A 20 -10.23 -1.55 9.60
C ALA A 20 -10.44 -0.04 9.76
N ALA A 21 -9.44 0.78 9.44
CA ALA A 21 -9.53 2.23 9.56
C ALA A 21 -10.26 2.92 8.39
N CYS A 22 -10.12 2.39 7.17
CA CYS A 22 -10.56 3.07 5.95
C CYS A 22 -11.70 2.36 5.20
N GLY A 23 -12.08 1.14 5.59
CA GLY A 23 -13.00 0.27 4.85
C GLY A 23 -12.26 -0.63 3.86
N GLU A 24 -12.65 -1.89 3.81
CA GLU A 24 -11.96 -2.92 3.01
C GLU A 24 -12.03 -2.64 1.51
N GLU A 25 -13.14 -2.10 1.03
CA GLU A 25 -13.35 -1.73 -0.37
C GLU A 25 -12.45 -0.58 -0.86
N TYR A 26 -11.86 0.17 0.07
CA TYR A 26 -11.03 1.34 -0.25
C TYR A 26 -9.53 1.08 -0.16
N VAL A 27 -9.09 -0.10 0.27
CA VAL A 27 -7.67 -0.40 0.51
C VAL A 27 -7.21 -1.57 -0.35
N GLY A 28 -6.32 -1.28 -1.29
CA GLY A 28 -5.62 -2.30 -2.10
C GLY A 28 -4.18 -2.50 -1.64
N PHE A 29 -3.70 -3.74 -1.66
CA PHE A 29 -2.31 -4.09 -1.37
C PHE A 29 -1.61 -4.72 -2.57
N PHE A 30 -0.34 -4.39 -2.78
CA PHE A 30 0.49 -5.02 -3.80
C PHE A 30 1.95 -5.19 -3.35
N GLN A 31 2.63 -6.15 -3.97
CA GLN A 31 4.06 -6.32 -3.78
C GLN A 31 4.82 -5.43 -4.77
N LEU A 32 5.86 -4.73 -4.29
CA LEU A 32 6.68 -3.91 -5.17
C LEU A 32 7.44 -4.79 -6.17
N GLY A 33 7.38 -4.42 -7.45
CA GLY A 33 8.17 -5.08 -8.48
C GLY A 33 9.68 -4.88 -8.28
N PRO A 34 10.54 -5.64 -8.99
CA PRO A 34 11.99 -5.62 -8.80
C PRO A 34 12.62 -4.23 -9.02
N VAL A 35 12.17 -3.51 -10.05
CA VAL A 35 12.69 -2.17 -10.39
C VAL A 35 12.43 -1.17 -9.27
N VAL A 36 11.22 -1.15 -8.72
CA VAL A 36 10.87 -0.24 -7.62
C VAL A 36 11.63 -0.66 -6.36
N SER A 37 11.69 -1.96 -6.07
CA SER A 37 12.37 -2.51 -4.90
C SER A 37 13.86 -2.20 -4.84
N ILE A 38 14.57 -2.21 -5.98
CA ILE A 38 16.01 -1.86 -6.04
C ILE A 38 16.22 -0.38 -5.67
N ASN A 39 15.29 0.49 -6.05
CA ASN A 39 15.41 1.94 -5.83
C ASN A 39 14.90 2.36 -4.45
N THR A 40 13.89 1.69 -3.88
CA THR A 40 13.33 2.02 -2.56
C THR A 40 14.07 1.33 -1.42
N GLY A 41 14.80 0.24 -1.71
CA GLY A 41 15.53 -0.55 -0.72
C GLY A 41 14.66 -1.60 -0.01
N PRO A 42 15.30 -2.49 0.77
CA PRO A 42 14.59 -3.51 1.52
C PRO A 42 13.68 -2.88 2.57
N ARG A 43 12.52 -3.52 2.83
CA ARG A 43 11.55 -3.11 3.87
C ARG A 43 10.82 -1.78 3.59
N ALA A 44 10.89 -1.26 2.37
CA ALA A 44 10.15 -0.06 1.99
C ALA A 44 8.63 -0.31 1.93
N ILE A 45 7.87 0.73 2.29
CA ILE A 45 6.42 0.86 2.07
C ILE A 45 6.19 2.12 1.24
N VAL A 46 5.39 1.99 0.21
CA VAL A 46 4.91 3.05 -0.66
C VAL A 46 3.39 3.14 -0.49
N THR A 47 2.89 4.34 -0.23
CA THR A 47 1.45 4.60 -0.10
C THR A 47 1.00 5.56 -1.18
N MET A 48 -0.08 5.24 -1.87
CA MET A 48 -0.72 6.12 -2.84
C MET A 48 -2.18 6.38 -2.45
N VAL A 49 -2.55 7.65 -2.35
CA VAL A 49 -3.94 8.06 -2.15
C VAL A 49 -4.47 8.59 -3.49
N LEU A 50 -5.43 7.88 -4.06
CA LEU A 50 -6.15 8.36 -5.22
C LEU A 50 -7.17 9.40 -4.74
N GLY A 51 -7.05 10.62 -5.26
CA GLY A 51 -8.05 11.66 -5.05
C GLY A 51 -9.40 11.29 -5.69
N PRO A 52 -10.47 12.02 -5.36
CA PRO A 52 -11.78 11.78 -5.96
C PRO A 52 -11.72 11.90 -7.49
N THR A 53 -12.37 10.97 -8.19
CA THR A 53 -12.45 10.94 -9.67
C THR A 53 -13.18 12.15 -10.26
N ARG A 54 -13.89 12.92 -9.42
CA ARG A 54 -14.45 14.22 -9.75
C ARG A 54 -13.81 15.32 -8.90
N PRO A 55 -13.24 16.37 -9.51
CA PRO A 55 -13.01 17.64 -8.81
C PRO A 55 -14.36 18.15 -8.28
N ARG A 56 -14.36 18.67 -7.05
CA ARG A 56 -15.51 19.42 -6.53
C ARG A 56 -15.64 20.75 -7.26
#